data_AF-A0A7J0C9K0-F1
#
_entry.id   AF-A0A7J0C9K0-F1
#
_cell.length_a   1.000
_cell.length_b   1.000
_cell.length_c   1.000
_cell.angle_alpha   90.00
_cell.angle_beta   90.00
_cell.angle_gamma   90.00
#
_symmetry.space_group_name_H-M   'P 1'
#
loop_
_entity.id
_entity.type
_entity.pdbx_description
1 polymer ?
#
loop_
_entity_poly.entity_id
_entity_poly.type
_entity_poly.pdbx_seq_one_letter_code
_entity_poly.pdbx_strand_id
1 'polypeptide(L)'
;MASRWTLTFDCARPAERARFWASALGYAEKPPPAGFADWHAWFAHHGTPEDDWDDGAYLADPEGTGPGISFLKVPEPKAVKNRLHLDVQAGGGRDPRARGGGQARPRGDGGPGGT
;
A
#
# COMPACT_ATOMS: atom_id res chain seq x y z
N MET A 1 -4.63 -3.04 14.14
CA MET A 1 -4.92 -2.44 12.82
C MET A 1 -3.63 -2.38 12.03
N ALA A 2 -3.67 -2.67 10.73
CA ALA A 2 -2.51 -2.45 9.87
C ALA A 2 -2.31 -0.95 9.65
N SER A 3 -1.06 -0.51 9.61
CA SER A 3 -0.72 0.90 9.34
C SER A 3 -1.07 1.25 7.88
N ARG A 4 -1.68 2.42 7.66
CA ARG A 4 -1.82 2.98 6.32
C ARG A 4 -0.45 3.42 5.81
N TRP A 5 -0.16 3.13 4.56
CA TRP A 5 1.09 3.47 3.89
C TRP A 5 0.82 3.84 2.43
N THR A 6 1.80 4.46 1.79
CA THR A 6 1.75 4.86 0.38
C THR A 6 3.03 4.45 -0.33
N LEU A 7 2.94 4.26 -1.65
CA LEU A 7 4.06 3.95 -2.52
C LEU A 7 4.25 5.03 -3.58
N THR A 8 5.48 5.51 -3.75
CA THR A 8 5.81 6.56 -4.71
C THR A 8 6.81 6.06 -5.75
N PHE A 9 6.56 6.39 -7.01
CA PHE A 9 7.42 6.06 -8.13
C PHE A 9 7.90 7.31 -8.84
N ASP A 10 9.21 7.45 -8.96
CA ASP A 10 9.81 8.45 -9.84
C ASP A 10 9.67 8.00 -11.30
N CYS A 11 9.21 8.90 -12.16
CA CYS A 11 9.06 8.61 -13.58
C CYS A 11 9.00 9.88 -14.44
N ALA A 12 9.43 9.80 -15.70
CA ALA A 12 9.37 10.95 -16.60
C ALA A 12 7.94 11.37 -17.02
N ARG A 13 6.94 10.48 -16.85
CA ARG A 13 5.57 10.68 -17.37
C ARG A 13 4.51 10.21 -16.37
N PRO A 14 4.24 10.99 -15.30
CA PRO A 14 3.34 10.61 -14.22
C PRO A 14 1.95 10.16 -14.67
N ALA A 15 1.26 10.99 -15.47
CA ALA A 15 -0.11 10.71 -15.92
C ALA A 15 -0.23 9.39 -16.71
N GLU A 16 0.74 9.10 -17.58
CA GLU A 16 0.75 7.83 -18.33
C GLU A 16 0.95 6.61 -17.43
N ARG A 17 1.81 6.72 -16.42
CA ARG A 17 2.04 5.64 -15.46
C ARG A 17 0.81 5.41 -14.59
N ALA A 18 0.19 6.50 -14.13
CA ALA A 18 -1.04 6.43 -13.36
C ALA A 18 -2.18 5.77 -14.15
N ARG A 19 -2.42 6.15 -15.40
CA ARG A 19 -3.47 5.53 -16.26
C ARG A 19 -3.26 4.02 -16.43
N PHE A 20 -2.02 3.60 -16.66
CA PHE A 20 -1.69 2.18 -16.79
C PHE A 20 -1.97 1.42 -15.49
N TRP A 21 -1.46 1.91 -14.36
CA TRP A 21 -1.60 1.22 -13.07
C TRP A 21 -3.02 1.28 -12.49
N ALA A 22 -3.76 2.36 -12.74
CA ALA A 22 -5.19 2.45 -12.46
C ALA A 22 -5.94 1.28 -13.12
N SER A 23 -5.74 1.11 -14.43
CA SER A 23 -6.37 0.03 -15.19
C SER A 23 -5.91 -1.36 -14.73
N ALA A 24 -4.61 -1.52 -14.46
CA ALA A 24 -4.04 -2.83 -14.09
C ALA A 24 -4.47 -3.30 -12.69
N LEU A 25 -4.66 -2.38 -11.75
CA LEU A 25 -4.94 -2.69 -10.34
C LEU A 25 -6.41 -2.46 -9.96
N GLY A 26 -7.23 -1.89 -10.85
CA GLY A 26 -8.59 -1.43 -10.53
C GLY A 26 -8.61 -0.19 -9.64
N TYR A 27 -7.54 0.60 -9.66
CA TYR A 27 -7.42 1.82 -8.86
C TYR A 27 -8.08 3.01 -9.57
N ALA A 28 -8.49 4.01 -8.80
CA ALA A 28 -9.01 5.27 -9.32
C ALA A 28 -8.00 6.40 -9.12
N GLU A 29 -8.12 7.44 -9.94
CA GLU A 29 -7.44 8.71 -9.68
C GLU A 29 -7.88 9.26 -8.34
N LYS A 30 -6.90 9.68 -7.53
CA LYS A 30 -7.17 10.19 -6.20
C LYS A 30 -7.84 11.57 -6.34
N PRO A 31 -8.97 11.82 -5.65
CA PRO A 31 -9.57 13.15 -5.63
C PRO A 31 -8.61 14.17 -4.98
N PRO A 32 -8.77 15.47 -5.28
CA PRO A 32 -8.03 16.50 -4.60
C PRO A 32 -8.31 16.47 -3.08
N PRO A 33 -7.45 17.08 -2.26
CA PRO A 33 -7.71 17.27 -0.85
C PRO A 33 -9.07 17.94 -0.58
N ALA A 34 -9.71 17.58 0.53
CA ALA A 34 -11.02 18.12 0.90
C ALA A 34 -11.00 19.66 0.94
N GLY A 35 -12.03 20.27 0.37
CA GLY A 35 -12.16 21.73 0.26
C GLY A 35 -11.68 22.31 -1.08
N PHE A 36 -11.17 21.48 -1.99
CA PHE A 36 -10.74 21.90 -3.33
C PHE A 36 -11.56 21.21 -4.42
N ALA A 37 -11.84 21.93 -5.50
CA ALA A 37 -12.65 21.43 -6.61
C ALA A 37 -11.89 20.41 -7.49
N ASP A 38 -10.61 20.66 -7.71
CA ASP A 38 -9.68 19.84 -8.48
C ASP A 38 -8.25 20.04 -7.95
N TRP A 39 -7.29 19.33 -8.55
CA TRP A 39 -5.88 19.43 -8.19
C TRP A 39 -5.27 20.79 -8.54
N HIS A 40 -5.71 21.43 -9.63
CA HIS A 40 -5.21 22.75 -10.03
C HIS A 40 -5.58 23.82 -9.01
N ALA A 41 -6.80 23.81 -8.47
CA ALA A 41 -7.23 24.71 -7.41
C ALA A 41 -6.39 24.52 -6.14
N TRP A 42 -6.03 23.26 -5.82
CA TRP A 42 -5.15 22.96 -4.70
C TRP A 42 -3.73 23.48 -4.94
N PHE A 43 -3.15 23.23 -6.12
CA PHE A 43 -1.82 23.72 -6.49
C PHE A 43 -1.73 25.25 -6.48
N ALA A 44 -2.73 25.93 -7.07
CA ALA A 44 -2.81 27.39 -7.08
C ALA A 44 -2.88 27.97 -5.67
N HIS A 45 -3.69 27.37 -4.77
CA HIS A 45 -3.78 27.80 -3.37
C HIS A 45 -2.45 27.69 -2.62
N HIS A 46 -1.66 26.67 -2.93
CA HIS A 46 -0.36 26.44 -2.30
C HIS A 46 0.81 27.12 -3.02
N GLY A 47 0.55 27.89 -4.08
CA GLY A 47 1.58 28.63 -4.82
C GLY A 47 2.52 27.74 -5.62
N THR A 48 2.10 26.54 -6.01
CA THR A 48 2.86 25.68 -6.92
C THR A 48 2.91 26.33 -8.31
N PRO A 49 4.11 26.49 -8.92
CA PRO A 49 4.23 26.99 -10.29
C PRO A 49 3.39 26.18 -11.28
N GLU A 50 2.73 26.84 -12.23
CA GLU A 50 1.86 26.17 -13.22
C GLU A 50 2.61 25.11 -14.04
N ASP A 51 3.88 25.36 -14.35
CA ASP A 51 4.75 24.41 -15.06
C ASP A 51 4.95 23.08 -14.31
N ASP A 52 4.70 23.04 -13.00
CA ASP A 52 4.85 21.87 -12.14
C ASP A 52 3.51 21.15 -11.89
N TRP A 53 2.37 21.63 -12.40
CA TRP A 53 1.05 21.06 -12.07
C TRP A 53 0.86 19.62 -12.61
N ASP A 54 1.55 19.29 -13.70
CA ASP A 54 1.54 17.96 -14.32
C ASP A 54 2.67 17.04 -13.82
N ASP A 55 3.46 17.48 -12.83
CA ASP A 55 4.61 16.72 -12.32
C ASP A 55 4.20 15.60 -11.35
N GLY A 56 2.91 15.46 -11.03
CA GLY A 56 2.40 14.43 -10.15
C GLY A 56 1.14 13.75 -10.68
N ALA A 57 0.99 12.46 -10.39
CA ALA A 57 -0.27 11.74 -10.56
C ALA A 57 -0.49 10.77 -9.39
N TYR A 58 -1.72 10.70 -8.89
CA TYR A 58 -2.03 10.05 -7.62
C TYR A 58 -3.20 9.08 -7.79
N LEU A 59 -3.06 7.86 -7.27
CA LEU A 59 -4.08 6.82 -7.29
C LEU A 59 -4.46 6.41 -5.87
N ALA A 60 -5.72 6.01 -5.72
CA ALA A 60 -6.26 5.41 -4.51
C ALA A 60 -7.03 4.14 -4.85
N ASP A 61 -6.99 3.16 -3.95
CA ASP A 61 -7.92 2.04 -3.97
C ASP A 61 -9.35 2.57 -3.73
N PRO A 62 -10.31 2.33 -4.65
CA PRO A 62 -11.70 2.72 -4.46
C PRO A 62 -12.33 2.17 -3.17
N GLU A 63 -11.90 1.00 -2.70
CA GLU A 63 -12.39 0.38 -1.46
C GLU A 63 -11.64 0.88 -0.22
N GLY A 64 -10.56 1.66 -0.40
CA GLY A 64 -9.76 2.24 0.67
C GLY A 64 -8.97 1.23 1.51
N THR A 65 -8.77 0.02 0.98
CA THR A 65 -8.08 -1.10 1.63
C THR A 65 -6.59 -1.13 1.25
N GLY A 66 -6.30 -0.86 -0.02
CA GLY A 66 -4.95 -0.81 -0.59
C GLY A 66 -4.19 0.49 -0.27
N PRO A 67 -2.87 0.49 -0.44
CA PRO A 67 -2.04 1.68 -0.27
C PRO A 67 -2.36 2.73 -1.33
N GLY A 68 -2.15 4.01 -1.01
CA GLY A 68 -2.12 5.04 -2.06
C GLY A 68 -0.88 4.89 -2.93
N ILE A 69 -1.00 5.15 -4.22
CA ILE A 69 0.13 5.10 -5.16
C ILE A 69 0.33 6.49 -5.76
N SER A 70 1.57 6.99 -5.81
CA SER A 70 1.89 8.24 -6.50
C SER A 70 3.01 8.05 -7.52
N PHE A 71 2.94 8.85 -8.57
CA PHE A 71 3.95 8.95 -9.62
C PHE A 71 4.42 10.39 -9.66
N LEU A 72 5.72 10.61 -9.48
CA LEU A 72 6.30 11.95 -9.44
C LEU A 72 7.32 12.08 -10.56
N LYS A 73 7.32 13.25 -11.21
CA LYS A 73 8.30 13.59 -12.22
C LYS A 73 9.62 13.95 -11.55
N VAL A 74 10.68 13.40 -12.11
CA VAL A 74 12.05 13.77 -11.77
C VAL A 74 12.79 14.07 -13.06
N PRO A 75 13.71 15.06 -13.07
CA PRO A 75 14.46 15.44 -14.26
C PRO A 75 15.47 14.36 -14.68
N GLU A 76 15.92 13.52 -13.74
CA GLU A 76 16.90 12.49 -14.02
C GLU A 76 16.30 11.31 -14.79
N PRO A 77 16.94 10.88 -15.90
CA PRO A 77 16.51 9.69 -16.61
C PRO A 77 16.71 8.45 -15.73
N LYS A 78 15.87 7.45 -15.93
CA LYS A 78 15.98 6.16 -15.24
C LYS A 78 17.31 5.48 -15.60
N ALA A 79 18.26 5.46 -14.68
CA ALA A 79 19.57 4.85 -14.90
C ALA A 79 19.55 3.31 -14.80
N VAL A 80 18.73 2.78 -13.88
CA VAL A 80 18.62 1.34 -13.61
C VAL A 80 17.18 0.95 -13.27
N LYS A 81 16.88 -0.36 -13.33
CA LYS A 81 15.58 -0.89 -12.89
C LYS A 81 15.33 -0.65 -11.39
N ASN A 82 14.07 -0.38 -11.05
CA ASN A 82 13.63 -0.42 -9.65
C ASN A 82 13.42 -1.89 -9.29
N ARG A 83 14.33 -2.49 -8.53
CA ARG A 83 14.08 -3.82 -7.93
C ARG A 83 13.42 -3.60 -6.58
N LEU A 84 12.10 -3.50 -6.60
CA LEU A 84 11.29 -3.38 -5.40
C LEU A 84 10.67 -4.74 -5.09
N HIS A 85 10.82 -5.22 -3.85
CA HIS A 85 10.04 -6.32 -3.33
C HIS A 85 9.27 -5.79 -2.11
N LEU A 86 7.95 -5.73 -2.23
CA LEU A 86 7.08 -5.33 -1.13
C LEU A 86 6.37 -6.56 -0.60
N ASP A 87 6.76 -7.00 0.59
CA ASP A 87 6.08 -8.06 1.33
C ASP A 87 5.24 -7.43 2.44
N VAL A 88 3.93 -7.53 2.31
CA VAL A 88 2.96 -6.99 3.28
C VAL A 88 2.24 -8.14 3.97
N GLN A 89 2.36 -8.21 5.30
CA GLN A 89 1.66 -9.17 6.16
C GLN A 89 0.67 -8.43 7.05
N ALA A 90 -0.62 -8.58 6.78
CA ALA A 90 -1.69 -8.06 7.63
C ALA A 90 -2.21 -9.16 8.57
N GLY A 91 -1.86 -9.09 9.85
CA GLY A 91 -2.40 -9.98 10.87
C GLY A 91 -2.42 -9.31 12.25
N GLY A 92 -3.61 -9.08 12.80
CA GLY A 92 -3.77 -9.03 14.25
C GLY A 92 -3.45 -10.42 14.77
N GLY A 93 -2.50 -10.54 15.72
CA GLY A 93 -2.00 -11.82 16.20
C GLY A 93 -3.13 -12.79 16.57
N ARG A 94 -2.93 -14.09 16.30
CA ARG A 94 -3.82 -15.14 16.80
C ARG A 94 -3.98 -14.94 18.32
N ASP A 95 -5.21 -14.70 18.77
CA ASP A 95 -5.52 -14.72 20.21
C ASP A 95 -5.23 -16.12 20.76
N PRO A 96 -4.26 -16.29 21.68
CA PRO A 96 -3.98 -17.58 22.30
C PRO A 96 -5.16 -18.11 23.13
N ARG A 97 -6.13 -17.25 23.48
CA ARG A 97 -7.29 -17.60 24.33
C ARG A 97 -8.45 -18.25 23.54
N ALA A 98 -8.41 -18.23 22.21
CA ALA A 98 -9.43 -18.86 21.37
C ALA A 98 -9.34 -20.41 21.28
N ARG A 99 -8.34 -21.02 21.94
CA ARG A 99 -8.29 -22.48 22.18
C ARG A 99 -8.53 -22.83 23.65
N GLY A 100 -9.65 -22.36 24.19
CA GLY A 100 -10.23 -22.97 25.39
C GLY A 100 -11.08 -24.19 25.01
N GLY A 101 -10.53 -25.39 25.10
CA GLY A 101 -11.34 -26.62 24.99
C GLY A 101 -10.64 -27.82 24.34
N GLY A 102 -9.61 -28.34 24.99
CA GLY A 102 -9.01 -29.60 24.58
C GLY A 102 -8.01 -30.07 25.62
N GLN A 103 -8.51 -30.64 26.71
CA GLN A 103 -7.67 -31.30 27.72
C GLN A 103 -6.82 -32.37 27.03
N ALA A 104 -5.49 -32.18 27.07
CA ALA A 104 -4.57 -33.26 26.80
C ALA A 104 -4.69 -34.27 27.95
N ARG A 105 -5.09 -35.50 27.64
CA ARG A 105 -5.05 -36.61 28.58
C ARG A 105 -3.58 -36.91 28.96
N PRO A 106 -3.28 -37.19 30.23
CA PRO A 106 -1.92 -37.54 30.63
C PRO A 106 -1.51 -38.87 29.98
N ARG A 107 -0.28 -38.93 29.47
CA ARG A 107 0.35 -40.17 29.03
C ARG A 107 0.50 -41.06 30.25
N GLY A 108 -0.08 -42.26 30.20
CA GLY A 108 0.13 -43.28 31.21
C GLY A 108 1.58 -43.79 31.15
N ASP A 109 2.20 -43.82 32.31
CA ASP A 109 3.55 -44.32 32.53
C ASP A 109 3.59 -45.83 32.25
N GLY A 110 4.46 -46.24 31.32
CA GLY A 110 4.74 -47.65 31.05
C GLY A 110 5.62 -48.23 32.15
N GLY A 111 5.04 -49.09 33.00
CA GLY A 111 5.78 -49.93 33.95
C GLY A 111 6.61 -51.02 33.26
N PRO A 112 7.60 -51.61 33.96
CA PRO A 112 8.69 -52.36 33.37
C PRO A 112 8.32 -53.83 33.12
N GLY A 113 8.71 -54.38 31.97
CA GLY A 113 8.66 -55.82 31.68
C GLY A 113 10.02 -56.48 31.88
N GLY A 114 10.18 -57.23 32.98
CA GLY A 114 10.96 -58.48 33.00
C GLY A 114 10.05 -59.60 32.47
N THR A 115 10.52 -60.69 31.88
CA THR A 115 11.70 -61.53 32.16
C THR A 115 12.29 -62.07 30.87
#